data_AF-A0A9D9R6L9-F1
#
_entry.id   AF-A0A9D9R6L9-F1
#
_cell.length_a   1.000
_cell.length_b   1.000
_cell.length_c   1.000
_cell.angle_alpha   90.00
_cell.angle_beta   90.00
_cell.angle_gamma   90.00
#
_symmetry.space_group_name_H-M   'P 1'
#
loop_
_entity.id
_entity.type
_entity.pdbx_description
1 polymer ?
#
loop_
_entity_poly.entity_id
_entity_poly.type
_entity_poly.pdbx_seq_one_letter_code
_entity_poly.pdbx_strand_id
1 'polypeptide(L)' 'MEKDEIQKLTYSEAVAELEKIVREMQSDACSIDNLSRLTSRSLELLKVCKAKLLSTDEELKKILAELEA' A
#
# COMPACT_ATOMS: atom_id res chain seq x y z
N MET A 1 -9.39 12.92 9.40
CA MET A 1 -9.35 11.70 10.23
C MET A 1 -8.99 10.44 9.43
N GLU A 2 -9.20 10.37 8.11
CA GLU A 2 -8.91 9.15 7.31
C GLU A 2 -7.43 8.84 7.03
N LYS A 3 -6.51 9.82 7.13
CA LYS A 3 -5.11 9.64 6.70
C LYS A 3 -4.25 8.83 7.68
N ASP A 4 -4.56 8.88 8.98
CA ASP A 4 -3.80 8.19 10.03
C ASP A 4 -4.09 6.69 10.10
N GLU A 5 -5.26 6.24 9.62
CA GLU A 5 -5.60 4.81 9.62
C GLU A 5 -4.84 4.05 8.53
N ILE A 6 -4.58 4.69 7.39
CA ILE A 6 -3.84 4.08 6.27
C ILE A 6 -2.40 3.72 6.68
N GLN A 7 -1.75 4.60 7.46
CA GLN A 7 -0.37 4.37 7.91
C GLN A 7 -0.25 3.19 8.88
N LYS A 8 -1.35 2.82 9.57
CA LYS A 8 -1.38 1.69 10.51
C LYS A 8 -1.62 0.35 9.85
N LEU A 9 -2.05 0.32 8.58
CA LEU A 9 -2.27 -0.92 7.85
C LEU A 9 -1.00 -1.76 7.80
N THR A 10 -1.16 -3.07 7.84
CA THR A 10 -0.12 -4.03 7.46
C THR A 10 0.06 -4.03 5.94
N TYR A 11 1.17 -4.60 5.45
CA TYR A 11 1.39 -4.73 4.00
C TYR A 11 0.26 -5.54 3.35
N SER A 12 -0.13 -6.66 3.97
CA SER A 12 -1.18 -7.54 3.47
C SER A 12 -2.54 -6.86 3.42
N GLU A 13 -2.89 -6.06 4.44
CA GLU A 13 -4.15 -5.30 4.44
C GLU A 13 -4.16 -4.23 3.34
N ALA A 14 -3.04 -3.52 3.16
CA ALA A 14 -2.93 -2.50 2.11
C ALA A 14 -3.06 -3.12 0.70
N VAL A 15 -2.46 -4.30 0.48
CA VAL A 15 -2.61 -5.05 -0.77
C VAL A 15 -4.06 -5.54 -0.96
N ALA A 16 -4.67 -6.10 0.07
CA ALA A 16 -6.06 -6.56 0.00
C ALA A 16 -7.03 -5.40 -0.32
N GLU A 17 -6.75 -4.19 0.18
CA GLU A 17 -7.52 -3.00 -0.17
C GLU A 17 -7.27 -2.56 -1.63
N LEU A 18 -6.02 -2.56 -2.08
CA LEU A 18 -5.69 -2.28 -3.49
C LEU A 18 -6.42 -3.23 -4.45
N GLU A 19 -6.48 -4.52 -4.15
CA GLU A 19 -7.23 -5.48 -4.96
C GLU A 19 -8.74 -5.18 -4.99
N LYS A 20 -9.31 -4.74 -3.86
CA LYS A 20 -10.72 -4.30 -3.83
C LYS A 20 -10.93 -3.08 -4.71
N ILE A 21 -10.02 -2.11 -4.64
CA ILE A 21 -10.09 -0.90 -5.47
C ILE A 21 -10.00 -1.27 -6.96
N VAL A 22 -9.09 -2.15 -7.36
CA VAL A 22 -8.98 -2.61 -8.76
C VAL A 22 -10.29 -3.25 -9.22
N ARG A 23 -10.91 -4.11 -8.40
CA ARG A 23 -12.22 -4.71 -8.72
C ARG A 23 -13.32 -3.66 -8.88
N GLU A 24 -13.35 -2.64 -8.02
CA GLU A 24 -14.31 -1.54 -8.10
C GLU A 24 -14.11 -0.72 -9.38
N MET A 25 -12.86 -0.38 -9.72
CA MET A 25 -12.50 0.36 -10.93
C MET A 25 -12.85 -0.39 -12.22
N GLN A 26 -12.80 -1.72 -12.20
CA GLN A 26 -13.16 -2.57 -13.34
C GLN A 26 -14.66 -2.85 -13.45
N SER A 27 -15.47 -2.41 -12.48
CA SER A 27 -16.91 -2.61 -12.51
C SER A 27 -17.60 -1.62 -13.45
N ASP A 28 -18.66 -2.10 -14.12
CA ASP A 28 -19.48 -1.27 -15.03
C ASP A 28 -20.19 -0.10 -14.33
N ALA A 29 -20.20 -0.08 -13.00
CA ALA A 29 -20.79 0.98 -12.17
C ALA A 29 -19.80 2.09 -11.77
N CYS A 30 -18.52 1.98 -12.16
CA CYS A 30 -17.51 2.97 -11.79
C CYS A 30 -17.66 4.27 -12.60
N SER A 31 -18.04 5.36 -11.93
CA SER A 31 -18.05 6.70 -12.53
C SER A 31 -16.64 7.30 -12.62
N ILE A 32 -16.45 8.33 -13.44
CA ILE A 32 -15.18 9.08 -13.56
C ILE A 32 -14.77 9.72 -12.23
N ASP A 33 -15.72 10.27 -11.48
CA ASP A 33 -15.44 10.87 -10.17
C ASP A 33 -14.96 9.80 -9.17
N ASN A 34 -15.57 8.62 -9.20
CA ASN A 34 -15.11 7.47 -8.42
C ASN A 34 -13.72 7.03 -8.85
N LEU A 35 -13.43 6.98 -10.15
CA LEU A 35 -12.11 6.60 -10.67
C LEU A 35 -10.99 7.49 -10.12
N SER A 36 -11.21 8.81 -10.08
CA SER A 36 -10.24 9.78 -9.53
C SER A 36 -10.00 9.58 -8.03
N ARG A 37 -11.09 9.38 -7.26
CA ARG A 37 -11.02 9.10 -5.82
C ARG A 37 -10.29 7.78 -5.52
N LEU A 38 -10.63 6.71 -6.24
CA LEU A 38 -10.03 5.38 -6.11
C LEU A 38 -8.54 5.38 -6.48
N THR A 39 -8.18 6.13 -7.52
CA THR A 39 -6.77 6.32 -7.92
C THR A 39 -5.99 7.04 -6.82
N SER A 40 -6.55 8.11 -6.24
CA SER A 40 -5.92 8.84 -5.15
C SER A 40 -5.71 7.97 -3.90
N ARG A 41 -6.71 7.15 -3.55
CA ARG A 41 -6.61 6.19 -2.45
C ARG A 41 -5.54 5.13 -2.72
N SER A 42 -5.50 4.59 -3.94
CA SER A 42 -4.50 3.61 -4.37
C SER A 42 -3.08 4.15 -4.23
N LEU A 43 -2.85 5.42 -4.58
CA LEU A 43 -1.55 6.06 -4.42
C LEU A 43 -1.10 6.11 -2.95
N GLU A 44 -2.00 6.41 -2.02
CA GLU A 44 -1.66 6.42 -0.58
C GLU A 44 -1.33 5.00 -0.07
N LEU A 45 -2.09 3.98 -0.49
CA LEU A 45 -1.80 2.58 -0.15
C LEU A 45 -0.44 2.14 -0.70
N LEU A 46 -0.12 2.50 -1.96
CA LEU A 46 1.16 2.19 -2.57
C LEU A 46 2.35 2.85 -1.83
N LYS A 47 2.18 4.07 -1.31
CA LYS A 47 3.21 4.70 -0.46
C LYS A 47 3.46 3.89 0.81
N VAL A 48 2.41 3.39 1.45
CA VAL A 48 2.53 2.52 2.64
C VAL A 48 3.24 1.21 2.29
N CYS A 49 2.83 0.55 1.20
CA CYS A 49 3.48 -0.68 0.73
C CYS A 49 4.98 -0.45 0.48
N LYS A 50 5.33 0.63 -0.22
CA LYS A 50 6.73 0.99 -0.50
C LYS A 50 7.52 1.24 0.78
N ALA A 51 6.96 1.98 1.73
CA ALA A 51 7.63 2.26 3.00
C ALA A 51 7.92 0.99 3.80
N LYS A 52 6.98 0.05 3.85
CA LYS A 52 7.18 -1.24 4.54
C LYS A 52 8.26 -2.09 3.88
N LEU A 53 8.21 -2.22 2.55
CA LEU A 53 9.23 -2.97 1.80
C LEU A 53 10.63 -2.41 2.03
N LEU A 54 10.77 -1.07 2.02
CA LEU A 54 12.05 -0.43 2.27
C LEU A 54 12.54 -0.68 3.70
N SER A 55 11.66 -0.55 4.70
CA SER A 55 12.00 -0.84 6.10
C SER A 55 12.48 -2.29 6.27
N THR A 56 11.78 -3.26 5.66
CA THR A 56 12.16 -4.67 5.70
C THR A 56 13.49 -4.92 5.00
N ASP A 57 13.73 -4.31 3.83
CA ASP A 57 15.01 -4.42 3.11
C ASP A 57 16.18 -3.87 3.94
N GLU A 58 16.00 -2.73 4.61
CA GLU A 58 17.01 -2.13 5.48
C GLU A 58 17.31 -3.03 6.70
N GLU A 59 16.29 -3.61 7.32
CA GLU A 59 16.47 -4.56 8.43
C GLU A 59 17.22 -5.81 7.98
N LEU A 60 16.85 -6.39 6.83
CA LEU A 60 17.54 -7.56 6.28
C LEU A 60 19.01 -7.26 5.97
N LYS A 61 19.31 -6.09 5.39
CA LYS A 61 20.69 -5.67 5.13
C LYS A 61 21.53 -5.56 6.40
N LYS A 62 20.96 -5.05 7.50
CA LYS A 62 21.65 -4.98 8.81
C LYS A 62 21.96 -6.38 9.34
N ILE A 63 20.97 -7.27 9.31
CA ILE A 63 21.13 -8.67 9.76
C ILE A 63 22.23 -9.37 8.95
N LEU A 64 22.23 -9.21 7.63
CA LEU A 64 23.26 -9.81 6.78
C LEU A 64 24.66 -9.25 7.08
N ALA A 65 24.78 -7.93 7.28
CA ALA A 65 26.05 -7.31 7.65
C ALA A 65 26.58 -7.79 9.02
N GLU A 66 25.69 -8.06 9.98
CA GLU A 66 26.07 -8.66 11.28
C GLU A 66 26.54 -10.11 11.15
N LEU A 67 26.04 -10.87 10.18
CA LEU A 67 26.45 -12.26 9.91
C LEU A 67 27.79 -12.37 9.16
N GLU A 68 28.15 -11.35 8.39
CA GLU A 68 29.39 -11.28 7.62
C GLU A 68 30.57 -10.69 8.41
N ALA A 69 30.30 -10.11 9.59
CA ALA A 69 31.28 -9.52 10.51
C ALA A 69 31.92 -10.56 11.44
#